data_AF-A0A3P6H1L2-F1
#
_entry.id   AF-A0A3P6H1L2-F1
#
_cell.length_a   1.000
_cell.length_b   1.000
_cell.length_c   1.000
_cell.angle_alpha   90.00
_cell.angle_beta   90.00
_cell.angle_gamma   90.00
#
_symmetry.space_group_name_H-M   'P 1'
#
loop_
_entity.id
_entity.type
_entity.pdbx_description
1 polymer ?
#
loop_
_entity_poly.entity_id
_entity_poly.type
_entity_poly.pdbx_seq_one_letter_code
_entity_poly.pdbx_strand_id
1 'polypeptide(L)'
;MFKQPLTDLLLSIDPVIGAISAGNGVLLKPLELAPASSSLLAKLLEQYLDPCAVRVVAGAVTETTLLLEQKECFKNTKGSTLAWFGSSRIGRIIMTAAAKHLTPVSLELGGKSPVVIDSDTNLKEKKYSPPFPSALQRIISGKWACNNGQACISPDYILTNKEYAPKVIDALKQELEAF
;
A
#
# COMPACT_ATOMS: atom_id res chain seq x y z
N MET A 1 -5.69 2.24 18.43
CA MET A 1 -5.04 1.16 17.65
C MET A 1 -6.03 0.71 16.57
N PHE A 2 -6.11 1.45 15.47
CA PHE A 2 -7.03 1.14 14.37
C PHE A 2 -6.40 0.05 13.51
N LYS A 3 -6.94 -1.16 13.57
CA LYS A 3 -6.55 -2.30 12.73
C LYS A 3 -6.83 -1.95 11.27
N GLN A 4 -5.98 -2.41 10.34
CA GLN A 4 -5.97 -2.10 8.89
C GLN A 4 -6.73 -3.18 8.07
N PRO A 5 -8.07 -3.32 8.14
CA PRO A 5 -8.71 -4.56 7.74
C PRO A 5 -8.98 -4.61 6.22
N LEU A 6 -9.19 -3.45 5.60
CA LEU A 6 -9.68 -3.34 4.22
C LEU A 6 -8.57 -3.19 3.17
N THR A 7 -7.45 -2.55 3.52
CA THR A 7 -6.33 -2.36 2.58
C THR A 7 -5.57 -3.66 2.31
N ASP A 8 -5.58 -4.61 3.25
CA ASP A 8 -4.83 -5.87 3.13
C ASP A 8 -5.34 -6.76 2.00
N LEU A 9 -6.66 -6.73 1.71
CA LEU A 9 -7.24 -7.58 0.66
C LEU A 9 -6.77 -7.15 -0.73
N LEU A 10 -6.86 -5.85 -1.04
CA LEU A 10 -6.44 -5.30 -2.33
C LEU A 10 -4.93 -5.51 -2.53
N LEU A 11 -4.13 -5.15 -1.53
CA LEU A 11 -2.67 -5.26 -1.59
C LEU A 11 -2.18 -6.70 -1.69
N SER A 12 -2.97 -7.68 -1.23
CA SER A 12 -2.64 -9.10 -1.37
C SER A 12 -3.11 -9.68 -2.71
N ILE A 13 -4.32 -9.34 -3.17
CA ILE A 13 -4.94 -9.99 -4.33
C ILE A 13 -4.44 -9.40 -5.66
N ASP A 14 -4.26 -8.09 -5.77
CA ASP A 14 -3.78 -7.46 -7.02
C ASP A 14 -2.46 -8.06 -7.53
N PRO A 15 -1.41 -8.23 -6.70
CA PRO A 15 -0.17 -8.88 -7.17
C PRO A 15 -0.36 -10.38 -7.48
N VAL A 16 -1.26 -11.08 -6.77
CA VAL A 16 -1.58 -12.49 -7.06
C VAL A 16 -2.22 -12.62 -8.44
N ILE A 17 -3.18 -11.74 -8.79
CA ILE A 17 -3.81 -11.70 -10.12
C ILE A 17 -2.76 -11.50 -11.20
N GLY A 18 -1.87 -10.52 -11.03
CA GLY A 18 -0.79 -10.23 -11.98
C GLY A 18 0.15 -11.43 -12.17
N ALA A 19 0.58 -12.05 -11.07
CA ALA A 19 1.49 -13.19 -11.10
C ALA A 19 0.88 -14.42 -11.79
N ILE A 20 -0.37 -14.76 -11.47
CA ILE A 20 -1.11 -15.88 -12.10
C ILE A 20 -1.34 -15.59 -13.58
N SER A 21 -1.74 -14.36 -13.93
CA SER A 21 -1.97 -13.97 -15.34
C SER A 21 -0.70 -14.07 -16.18
N ALA A 22 0.47 -13.87 -15.57
CA ALA A 22 1.77 -14.08 -16.21
C ALA A 22 2.23 -15.56 -16.21
N GLY A 23 1.41 -16.50 -15.73
CA GLY A 23 1.69 -17.93 -15.73
C GLY A 23 2.54 -18.42 -14.56
N ASN A 24 2.64 -17.66 -13.47
CA ASN A 24 3.45 -18.02 -12.30
C ASN A 24 2.62 -18.70 -11.21
N GLY A 25 3.26 -19.61 -10.46
CA GLY A 25 2.79 -19.99 -9.13
C GLY A 25 3.05 -18.87 -8.12
N VAL A 26 2.26 -18.83 -7.05
CA VAL A 26 2.30 -17.75 -6.05
C VAL A 26 2.36 -18.32 -4.64
N LEU A 27 3.31 -17.83 -3.86
CA LEU A 27 3.34 -17.97 -2.42
C LEU A 27 2.97 -16.63 -1.78
N LEU A 28 1.76 -16.51 -1.27
CA LEU A 28 1.26 -15.30 -0.63
C LEU A 28 1.53 -15.36 0.87
N LYS A 29 2.16 -14.31 1.41
CA LYS A 29 2.29 -14.10 2.86
C LYS A 29 1.50 -12.83 3.25
N PRO A 30 0.28 -12.95 3.78
CA PRO A 30 -0.55 -11.80 4.13
C PRO A 30 -0.12 -11.16 5.46
N LEU A 31 -0.63 -9.95 5.74
CA LEU A 31 -0.21 -9.13 6.88
C LEU A 31 -0.79 -9.62 8.21
N GLU A 32 0.08 -9.92 9.18
CA GLU A 32 -0.33 -10.41 10.51
C GLU A 32 -1.16 -9.40 11.32
N LEU A 33 -1.06 -8.10 11.02
CA LEU A 33 -1.82 -7.03 11.66
C LEU A 33 -3.29 -6.98 11.20
N ALA A 34 -3.65 -7.72 10.15
CA ALA A 34 -5.01 -7.87 9.63
C ALA A 34 -5.48 -9.34 9.71
N PRO A 35 -5.57 -9.95 10.91
CA PRO A 35 -5.74 -11.40 11.08
C PRO A 35 -7.06 -11.93 10.50
N ALA A 36 -8.14 -11.14 10.52
CA ALA A 36 -9.41 -11.53 9.94
C ALA A 36 -9.31 -11.66 8.41
N SER A 37 -8.69 -10.67 7.75
CA SER A 37 -8.48 -10.65 6.30
C SER A 37 -7.50 -11.72 5.86
N SER A 38 -6.39 -11.87 6.58
CA SER A 38 -5.41 -12.94 6.35
C SER A 38 -6.02 -14.34 6.46
N SER A 39 -6.84 -14.58 7.49
CA SER A 39 -7.53 -15.86 7.68
C SER A 39 -8.55 -16.13 6.57
N LEU A 40 -9.30 -15.10 6.17
CA LEU A 40 -10.24 -15.20 5.05
C LEU A 40 -9.52 -15.51 3.73
N LEU A 41 -8.41 -14.82 3.44
CA LEU A 41 -7.58 -15.06 2.26
C LEU A 41 -7.04 -16.49 2.23
N ALA A 42 -6.48 -16.98 3.34
CA ALA A 42 -5.99 -18.35 3.44
C ALA A 42 -7.09 -19.36 3.10
N LYS A 43 -8.28 -19.20 3.70
CA LYS A 43 -9.42 -20.08 3.46
C LYS A 43 -9.92 -20.03 2.02
N LEU A 44 -10.12 -18.83 1.46
CA LEU A 44 -10.74 -18.68 0.14
C LEU A 44 -9.78 -19.07 -0.98
N LEU A 45 -8.50 -18.68 -0.91
CA LEU A 45 -7.54 -19.04 -1.96
C LEU A 45 -7.31 -20.54 -2.03
N GLU A 46 -7.25 -21.23 -0.88
CA GLU A 46 -7.19 -22.69 -0.84
C GLU A 46 -8.46 -23.36 -1.40
N GLN A 47 -9.63 -22.77 -1.18
CA GLN A 47 -10.90 -23.32 -1.67
C GLN A 47 -11.08 -23.16 -3.19
N TYR A 48 -10.64 -22.05 -3.76
CA TYR A 48 -10.98 -21.68 -5.14
C TYR A 48 -9.82 -21.80 -6.13
N LEU A 49 -8.56 -21.85 -5.68
CA LEU A 49 -7.39 -21.94 -6.54
C LEU A 49 -6.67 -23.27 -6.34
N ASP A 50 -5.88 -23.68 -7.35
CA ASP A 50 -5.07 -24.89 -7.25
C ASP A 50 -4.04 -24.71 -6.12
N PRO A 51 -4.10 -25.52 -5.04
CA PRO A 51 -3.20 -25.38 -3.92
C PRO A 51 -1.74 -25.62 -4.35
N CYS A 52 -1.47 -26.40 -5.40
CA CYS A 52 -0.11 -26.59 -5.90
C CYS A 52 0.45 -25.34 -6.59
N ALA A 53 -0.41 -24.49 -7.13
CA ALA A 53 -0.02 -23.26 -7.81
C ALA A 53 -0.06 -22.03 -6.88
N VAL A 54 -1.03 -21.95 -5.97
CA VAL A 54 -1.21 -20.81 -5.07
C VAL A 54 -1.27 -21.30 -3.62
N ARG A 55 -0.31 -20.86 -2.81
CA ARG A 55 -0.22 -21.20 -1.38
C ARG A 55 -0.22 -19.94 -0.54
N VAL A 56 -0.89 -19.99 0.61
CA VAL A 56 -0.89 -18.93 1.61
C VAL A 56 -0.09 -19.38 2.83
N VAL A 57 0.89 -18.57 3.25
CA VAL A 57 1.66 -18.81 4.49
C VAL A 57 1.44 -17.64 5.43
N ALA A 58 0.58 -17.85 6.42
CA ALA A 58 0.37 -16.89 7.49
C ALA A 58 1.48 -16.95 8.53
N GLY A 59 1.77 -15.83 9.19
CA GLY A 59 2.75 -15.74 10.26
C GLY A 59 3.27 -14.32 10.44
N ALA A 60 4.15 -14.10 11.40
CA ALA A 60 4.77 -12.81 11.66
C ALA A 60 6.23 -12.81 11.16
N VAL A 61 7.14 -12.18 11.90
CA VAL A 61 8.55 -12.01 11.55
C VAL A 61 9.29 -13.34 11.43
N THR A 62 9.04 -14.29 12.35
CA THR A 62 9.73 -15.60 12.37
C THR A 62 9.46 -16.37 11.08
N GLU A 63 8.20 -16.51 10.71
CA GLU A 63 7.78 -17.22 9.50
C GLU A 63 8.25 -16.50 8.24
N THR A 64 8.20 -15.16 8.19
CA THR A 64 8.77 -14.40 7.06
C THR A 64 10.27 -14.66 6.91
N THR A 65 11.00 -14.70 8.03
CA THR A 65 12.46 -14.91 8.01
C THR A 65 12.78 -16.30 7.49
N LEU A 66 12.07 -17.32 7.98
CA LEU A 66 12.23 -18.69 7.51
C LEU A 66 11.89 -18.83 6.02
N LEU A 67 10.85 -18.14 5.54
CA LEU A 67 10.51 -18.09 4.11
C LEU A 67 11.65 -17.47 3.27
N LEU A 68 12.23 -16.37 3.74
CA LEU A 68 13.35 -15.69 3.08
C LEU A 68 14.68 -16.49 3.13
N GLU A 69 14.74 -17.59 3.89
CA GLU A 69 15.87 -18.52 3.91
C GLU A 69 15.66 -19.74 2.99
N GLN A 70 14.41 -20.02 2.60
CA GLN A 70 14.11 -21.15 1.72
C GLN A 70 14.62 -20.88 0.31
N LYS A 71 15.59 -21.69 -0.14
CA LYS A 71 16.07 -21.65 -1.55
C LYS A 71 14.94 -21.80 -2.57
N GLU A 72 13.88 -22.50 -2.20
CA GLU A 72 12.67 -22.70 -3.00
C GLU A 72 11.93 -21.39 -3.30
N CYS A 73 11.93 -20.42 -2.36
CA CYS A 73 11.34 -19.08 -2.58
C CYS A 73 12.17 -18.22 -3.56
N PHE A 74 13.44 -18.59 -3.78
CA PHE A 74 14.37 -17.89 -4.67
C PHE A 74 14.88 -18.80 -5.78
N LYS A 75 14.14 -19.86 -6.12
CA LYS A 75 14.56 -20.78 -7.18
C LYS A 75 14.87 -19.96 -8.42
N ASN A 76 16.10 -20.09 -8.92
CA ASN A 76 16.60 -19.46 -10.15
C ASN A 76 15.97 -20.10 -11.41
N THR A 77 14.70 -20.44 -11.34
CA THR A 77 13.85 -20.59 -12.51
C THR A 77 13.68 -19.20 -13.13
N LYS A 78 13.89 -19.09 -14.45
CA LYS A 78 13.57 -17.87 -15.20
C LYS A 78 12.13 -17.43 -14.85
N GLY A 79 11.96 -16.29 -14.18
CA GLY A 79 10.64 -15.71 -13.86
C GLY A 79 10.34 -15.51 -12.37
N SER A 80 11.11 -16.09 -11.44
CA SER A 80 10.88 -15.89 -9.99
C SER A 80 11.14 -14.43 -9.58
N THR A 81 10.17 -13.79 -8.95
CA THR A 81 10.27 -12.41 -8.43
C THR A 81 9.65 -12.32 -7.05
N LEU A 82 10.15 -11.41 -6.21
CA LEU A 82 9.55 -11.11 -4.90
C LEU A 82 8.89 -9.74 -4.91
N ALA A 83 7.63 -9.68 -4.53
CA ALA A 83 6.91 -8.44 -4.29
C ALA A 83 6.75 -8.19 -2.79
N TRP A 84 7.07 -6.97 -2.34
CA TRP A 84 6.87 -6.55 -0.96
C TRP A 84 6.18 -5.19 -0.91
N PHE A 85 5.13 -5.11 -0.09
CA PHE A 85 4.38 -3.90 0.17
C PHE A 85 4.55 -3.52 1.64
N GLY A 86 5.16 -2.37 1.92
CA GLY A 86 5.30 -1.92 3.31
C GLY A 86 6.42 -0.94 3.57
N SER A 87 7.06 -1.04 4.75
CA SER A 87 8.07 -0.07 5.15
C SER A 87 9.42 -0.29 4.46
N SER A 88 10.14 0.80 4.18
CA SER A 88 11.48 0.75 3.58
C SER A 88 12.50 0.01 4.46
N ARG A 89 12.29 -0.01 5.79
CA ARG A 89 13.13 -0.78 6.72
C ARG A 89 13.09 -2.27 6.41
N ILE A 90 11.90 -2.83 6.23
CA ILE A 90 11.73 -4.25 5.89
C ILE A 90 12.07 -4.51 4.42
N GLY A 91 11.76 -3.57 3.52
CA GLY A 91 12.16 -3.65 2.12
C GLY A 91 13.67 -3.86 1.94
N ARG A 92 14.51 -3.19 2.74
CA ARG A 92 15.97 -3.42 2.74
C ARG A 92 16.35 -4.83 3.19
N ILE A 93 15.65 -5.41 4.17
CA ILE A 93 15.91 -6.78 4.64
C ILE A 93 15.56 -7.77 3.53
N ILE A 94 14.41 -7.59 2.88
CA ILE A 94 13.96 -8.43 1.76
C ILE A 94 14.93 -8.34 0.59
N MET A 95 15.35 -7.13 0.21
CA MET A 95 16.33 -6.93 -0.86
C MET A 95 17.67 -7.60 -0.53
N THR A 96 18.11 -7.54 0.73
CA THR A 96 19.35 -8.19 1.18
C THR A 96 19.24 -9.72 1.08
N ALA A 97 18.10 -10.30 1.45
CA ALA A 97 17.86 -11.73 1.28
C ALA A 97 17.83 -12.14 -0.19
N ALA A 98 17.10 -11.38 -1.02
CA ALA A 98 16.99 -11.61 -2.47
C ALA A 98 18.33 -11.51 -3.20
N ALA A 99 19.21 -10.59 -2.78
CA ALA A 99 20.53 -10.42 -3.37
C ALA A 99 21.42 -11.68 -3.26
N LYS A 100 21.26 -12.49 -2.21
CA LYS A 100 21.99 -13.76 -2.05
C LYS A 100 21.69 -14.78 -3.14
N HIS A 101 20.56 -14.61 -3.83
CA HIS A 101 20.05 -15.52 -4.84
C HIS A 101 19.91 -14.89 -6.23
N LEU A 102 20.27 -13.61 -6.38
CA LEU A 102 20.08 -12.81 -7.60
C LEU A 102 18.61 -12.71 -8.04
N THR A 103 17.69 -12.70 -7.06
CA THR A 103 16.26 -12.65 -7.34
C THR A 103 15.79 -11.21 -7.52
N PRO A 104 15.09 -10.88 -8.63
CA PRO A 104 14.44 -9.59 -8.80
C PRO A 104 13.44 -9.29 -7.70
N VAL A 105 13.34 -8.02 -7.32
CA VAL A 105 12.38 -7.54 -6.30
C VAL A 105 11.55 -6.38 -6.83
N SER A 106 10.27 -6.35 -6.48
CA SER A 106 9.40 -5.18 -6.56
C SER A 106 9.08 -4.73 -5.14
N LEU A 107 9.54 -3.53 -4.77
CA LEU A 107 9.39 -2.99 -3.42
C LEU A 107 8.46 -1.76 -3.47
N GLU A 108 7.21 -1.96 -3.07
CA GLU A 108 6.18 -0.92 -2.98
C GLU A 108 6.22 -0.33 -1.57
N LEU A 109 6.93 0.79 -1.44
CA LEU A 109 7.30 1.36 -0.15
C LEU A 109 6.51 2.63 0.17
N GLY A 110 6.50 2.98 1.46
CA GLY A 110 5.96 4.26 1.92
C GLY A 110 6.91 5.45 1.72
N GLY A 111 6.42 6.63 2.06
CA GLY A 111 7.13 7.90 2.07
C GLY A 111 6.27 8.98 2.70
N LYS A 112 6.72 10.24 2.63
CA LYS A 112 5.90 11.40 3.00
C LYS A 112 5.51 12.13 1.72
N SER A 113 4.26 11.99 1.31
CA SER A 113 3.77 12.58 0.06
C SER A 113 3.43 14.06 0.27
N PRO A 114 4.18 15.01 -0.31
CA PRO A 114 3.89 16.43 -0.18
C PRO A 114 2.68 16.84 -1.01
N VAL A 115 1.94 17.83 -0.51
CA VAL A 115 1.01 18.63 -1.31
C VAL A 115 1.55 20.05 -1.38
N VAL A 116 1.86 20.51 -2.59
CA VAL A 116 2.31 21.88 -2.82
C VAL A 116 1.11 22.75 -3.16
N ILE A 117 0.92 23.84 -2.43
CA ILE A 117 -0.13 24.84 -2.66
C ILE A 117 0.55 26.17 -2.95
N ASP A 118 0.31 26.68 -4.15
CA ASP A 118 0.79 28.01 -4.55
C ASP A 118 -0.13 29.12 -4.00
N SER A 119 0.41 30.31 -3.75
CA SER A 119 -0.34 31.46 -3.22
C SER A 119 -1.46 31.93 -4.14
N ASP A 120 -1.34 31.68 -5.44
CA ASP A 120 -2.35 32.03 -6.44
C ASP A 120 -3.47 30.97 -6.55
N THR A 121 -3.41 29.92 -5.75
CA THR A 121 -4.40 28.84 -5.78
C THR A 121 -5.71 29.26 -5.15
N ASN A 122 -6.79 29.29 -5.94
CA ASN A 122 -8.15 29.43 -5.41
C ASN A 122 -8.63 28.11 -4.79
N LEU A 123 -8.49 28.01 -3.46
CA LEU A 123 -8.71 26.79 -2.69
C LEU A 123 -10.15 26.23 -2.78
N LYS A 124 -11.14 27.10 -3.03
CA LYS A 124 -12.57 26.75 -3.08
C LYS A 124 -13.12 26.63 -4.51
N GLU A 125 -12.31 26.95 -5.52
CA GLU A 125 -12.77 26.94 -6.91
C GLU A 125 -12.97 25.52 -7.45
N LYS A 126 -14.12 25.32 -8.09
CA LYS A 126 -14.42 24.11 -8.87
C LYS A 126 -14.13 24.41 -10.33
N LYS A 127 -12.84 24.37 -10.69
CA LYS A 127 -12.33 24.82 -11.99
C LYS A 127 -12.78 23.95 -13.19
N TYR A 128 -13.36 22.79 -12.92
CA TYR A 128 -13.86 21.86 -13.93
C TYR A 128 -15.39 21.72 -13.78
N SER A 129 -16.12 21.60 -14.89
CA SER A 129 -17.58 21.44 -14.89
C SER A 129 -18.03 20.41 -13.85
N PRO A 130 -19.06 20.69 -13.05
CA PRO A 130 -19.50 19.78 -12.00
C PRO A 130 -19.65 18.34 -12.54
N PRO A 131 -19.19 17.32 -11.78
CA PRO A 131 -19.10 17.29 -10.31
C PRO A 131 -17.66 17.28 -9.73
N PHE A 132 -16.72 18.10 -10.21
CA PHE A 132 -15.36 18.04 -9.65
C PHE A 132 -15.23 18.70 -8.26
N PRO A 133 -14.59 18.02 -7.28
CA PRO A 133 -14.31 18.58 -5.97
C PRO A 133 -13.24 19.68 -6.03
N SER A 134 -13.31 20.63 -5.08
CA SER A 134 -12.30 21.67 -4.88
C SER A 134 -10.93 21.10 -4.50
N ALA A 135 -9.87 21.91 -4.55
CA ALA A 135 -8.54 21.49 -4.11
C ALA A 135 -8.54 21.03 -2.65
N LEU A 136 -9.25 21.75 -1.76
CA LEU A 136 -9.39 21.37 -0.35
C LEU A 136 -10.10 20.04 -0.18
N GLN A 137 -11.22 19.84 -0.89
CA GLN A 137 -11.99 18.59 -0.85
C GLN A 137 -11.15 17.39 -1.27
N ARG A 138 -10.31 17.55 -2.29
CA ARG A 138 -9.38 16.50 -2.72
C ARG A 138 -8.32 16.20 -1.66
N ILE A 139 -7.78 17.22 -1.00
CA ILE A 139 -6.78 17.06 0.06
C ILE A 139 -7.40 16.34 1.27
N ILE A 140 -8.56 16.81 1.76
CA ILE A 140 -9.28 16.18 2.87
C ILE A 140 -9.64 14.73 2.52
N SER A 141 -10.27 14.49 1.38
CA SER A 141 -10.63 13.14 0.95
C SER A 141 -9.41 12.23 0.81
N GLY A 142 -8.33 12.72 0.17
CA GLY A 142 -7.09 11.97 0.02
C GLY A 142 -6.40 11.65 1.35
N LYS A 143 -6.60 12.50 2.38
CA LYS A 143 -6.06 12.26 3.71
C LYS A 143 -6.95 11.33 4.54
N TRP A 144 -8.27 11.51 4.58
CA TRP A 144 -9.11 10.81 5.55
C TRP A 144 -10.02 9.73 4.97
N ALA A 145 -10.44 9.82 3.70
CA ALA A 145 -11.37 8.84 3.11
C ALA A 145 -10.78 7.43 3.03
N CYS A 146 -9.47 7.31 2.81
CA CYS A 146 -8.78 6.03 2.79
C CYS A 146 -8.12 5.73 4.14
N ASN A 147 -8.76 4.88 4.94
CA ASN A 147 -8.20 4.29 6.17
C ASN A 147 -7.63 5.33 7.16
N ASN A 148 -8.27 6.50 7.28
CA ASN A 148 -7.82 7.61 8.13
C ASN A 148 -6.36 8.05 7.85
N GLY A 149 -5.95 8.01 6.58
CA GLY A 149 -4.62 8.45 6.15
C GLY A 149 -3.53 7.40 6.26
N GLN A 150 -3.91 6.16 6.63
CA GLN A 150 -3.02 5.01 6.60
C GLN A 150 -2.95 4.43 5.18
N ALA A 151 -2.45 5.24 4.25
CA ALA A 151 -2.18 4.86 2.88
C ALA A 151 -0.84 5.46 2.43
N CYS A 152 -0.02 4.69 1.72
CA CYS A 152 1.32 5.13 1.27
C CYS A 152 1.25 6.39 0.39
N ILE A 153 0.16 6.56 -0.33
CA ILE A 153 -0.09 7.69 -1.24
C ILE A 153 -0.86 8.85 -0.58
N SER A 154 -1.18 8.75 0.71
CA SER A 154 -1.94 9.79 1.41
C SER A 154 -1.13 11.09 1.51
N PRO A 155 -1.77 12.27 1.36
CA PRO A 155 -1.15 13.56 1.69
C PRO A 155 -0.53 13.52 3.09
N ASP A 156 0.76 13.74 3.20
CA ASP A 156 1.44 13.69 4.49
C ASP A 156 1.61 15.10 5.07
N TYR A 157 2.10 16.03 4.25
CA TYR A 157 2.35 17.42 4.65
C TYR A 157 2.06 18.38 3.51
N ILE A 158 1.79 19.64 3.86
CA ILE A 158 1.55 20.71 2.90
C ILE A 158 2.75 21.65 2.87
N LEU A 159 3.17 22.02 1.67
CA LEU A 159 4.15 23.07 1.41
C LEU A 159 3.43 24.24 0.76
N THR A 160 3.56 25.44 1.35
CA THR A 160 2.95 26.67 0.86
C THR A 160 3.77 27.88 1.29
N ASN A 161 3.54 29.03 0.65
CA ASN A 161 4.09 30.30 1.09
C ASN A 161 3.68 30.63 2.54
N LYS A 162 4.64 31.14 3.34
CA LYS A 162 4.45 31.42 4.77
C LYS A 162 3.25 32.33 5.05
N GLU A 163 3.07 33.36 4.23
CA GLU A 163 1.97 34.31 4.32
C GLU A 163 0.62 33.68 3.93
N TYR A 164 0.64 32.64 3.10
CA TYR A 164 -0.56 31.93 2.66
C TYR A 164 -0.99 30.80 3.62
N ALA A 165 -0.07 30.31 4.45
CA ALA A 165 -0.32 29.19 5.36
C ALA A 165 -1.53 29.40 6.28
N PRO A 166 -1.77 30.57 6.92
CA PRO A 166 -2.95 30.78 7.76
C PRO A 166 -4.26 30.59 6.99
N LYS A 167 -4.34 31.12 5.76
CA LYS A 167 -5.52 30.99 4.89
C LYS A 167 -5.77 29.53 4.51
N VAL A 168 -4.72 28.76 4.22
CA VAL A 168 -4.83 27.31 3.95
C VAL A 168 -5.33 26.56 5.17
N ILE A 169 -4.78 26.84 6.35
CA ILE A 169 -5.16 26.16 7.61
C ILE A 169 -6.63 26.41 7.93
N ASP A 170 -7.08 27.67 7.86
CA ASP A 170 -8.48 28.01 8.18
C ASP A 170 -9.45 27.39 7.19
N ALA A 171 -9.09 27.34 5.91
CA ALA A 171 -9.93 26.70 4.91
C ALA A 171 -9.97 25.16 5.06
N LEU A 172 -8.86 24.52 5.45
CA LEU A 172 -8.82 23.09 5.74
C LEU A 172 -9.66 22.73 6.97
N LYS A 173 -9.65 23.55 8.03
CA LYS A 173 -10.51 23.34 9.21
C LYS A 173 -11.98 23.32 8.82
N GLN A 174 -12.42 24.32 8.07
CA GLN A 174 -13.81 24.41 7.59
C GLN A 174 -14.21 23.18 6.76
N GLU A 175 -13.34 22.75 5.85
CA GLU A 175 -13.63 21.59 5.00
C GLU A 175 -13.62 20.28 5.80
N LEU A 176 -12.72 20.15 6.78
CA LEU A 176 -12.66 18.96 7.63
C LEU A 176 -13.87 18.84 8.57
N GLU A 177 -14.40 19.96 9.09
CA GLU A 177 -15.64 19.96 9.87
C GLU A 177 -16.87 19.54 9.04
N ALA A 178 -16.81 19.76 7.73
CA ALA A 178 -17.88 19.39 6.80
C ALA A 178 -17.75 17.96 6.22
N PHE A 179 -16.63 17.28 6.47
CA PHE A 179 -16.32 15.93 5.95
C PHE A 179 -16.76 14.84 6.92
#